data_AF-A0A1E4RNP6-F1
#
_entry.id   AF-A0A1E4RNP6-F1
#
_cell.length_a   1.000
_cell.length_b   1.000
_cell.length_c   1.000
_cell.angle_alpha   90.00
_cell.angle_beta   90.00
_cell.angle_gamma   90.00
#
_symmetry.space_group_name_H-M   'P 1'
#
loop_
_entity.id
_entity.type
_entity.pdbx_description
1 polymer ?
#
loop_
_entity_poly.entity_id
_entity_poly.type
_entity_poly.pdbx_seq_one_letter_code
_entity_poly.pdbx_strand_id
1 'polypeptide(L)'
;NLKPWPRKSNPLPHELYQSLPKYGDSEYPKKLKQTYQKYVKIYHPDISQKTVILNEMNQPISEQEKRDRFDCIQRAYETLKNPNNYDMNQNAYRDFKSTKVHHKMYERSDKFYQASNWEDLYELRFGRKPPSEEEINANKYKILIGVLLVMSLTTGLQVMLAIDKTNEVHNQTAILNLQSMKAMNDSYENFDEGDSRLQRMKRFLLWRRSGILNKDESLNKEKETQLKSEDDQVLKDFAR
;
A
#
# COMPACT_ATOMS: atom_id res chain seq x y z
N ASN A 1 2.34 -11.26 28.61
CA ASN A 1 0.97 -11.07 29.11
C ASN A 1 0.03 -10.86 27.94
N LEU A 2 -1.01 -11.69 27.83
CA LEU A 2 -2.07 -11.50 26.85
C LEU A 2 -3.04 -10.43 27.38
N LYS A 3 -3.51 -9.54 26.51
CA LYS A 3 -4.51 -8.55 26.86
C LYS A 3 -5.91 -9.17 26.95
N PRO A 4 -6.82 -8.60 27.75
CA PRO A 4 -8.21 -9.05 27.82
C PRO A 4 -8.87 -9.01 26.44
N TRP A 5 -9.84 -9.90 26.22
CA TRP A 5 -10.57 -10.00 24.96
C TRP A 5 -11.34 -8.69 24.68
N PRO A 6 -11.33 -8.16 23.45
CA PRO A 6 -11.99 -6.90 23.13
C PRO A 6 -13.52 -6.96 23.33
N ARG A 7 -14.11 -5.87 23.84
CA ARG A 7 -15.54 -5.75 24.16
C ARG A 7 -16.47 -5.73 22.94
N LYS A 8 -15.95 -5.51 21.73
CA LYS A 8 -16.75 -5.43 20.51
C LYS A 8 -17.08 -6.85 20.04
N SER A 9 -18.33 -7.08 19.63
CA SER A 9 -18.81 -8.36 19.07
C SER A 9 -18.03 -8.79 17.81
N ASN A 10 -17.43 -7.85 17.08
CA ASN A 10 -16.55 -8.14 15.94
C ASN A 10 -15.28 -7.25 16.02
N PRO A 11 -14.24 -7.69 16.74
CA PRO A 11 -13.03 -6.90 16.93
C PRO A 11 -12.16 -6.88 15.66
N LEU A 12 -11.50 -5.76 15.42
CA LEU A 12 -10.60 -5.66 14.26
C LEU A 12 -9.35 -6.53 14.48
N PRO A 13 -8.71 -7.05 13.41
CA PRO A 13 -7.51 -7.87 13.54
C PRO A 13 -6.39 -7.20 14.37
N HIS A 14 -6.19 -5.88 14.22
CA HIS A 14 -5.21 -5.15 15.03
C HIS A 14 -5.65 -4.92 16.48
N GLU A 15 -6.97 -4.85 16.76
CA GLU A 15 -7.51 -4.77 18.12
C GLU A 15 -7.32 -6.08 18.90
N LEU A 16 -7.24 -7.22 18.19
CA LEU A 16 -6.88 -8.52 18.78
C LEU A 16 -5.36 -8.63 19.01
N TYR A 17 -4.54 -8.07 18.12
CA TYR A 17 -3.08 -8.19 18.15
C TYR A 17 -2.36 -6.86 18.49
N GLN A 18 -2.82 -6.14 19.52
CA GLN A 18 -2.36 -4.79 19.90
C GLN A 18 -0.86 -4.65 20.29
N SER A 19 -0.08 -5.73 20.27
CA SER A 19 1.35 -5.73 20.64
C SER A 19 2.28 -6.01 19.44
N LEU A 20 1.74 -5.92 18.22
CA LEU A 20 2.54 -6.10 17.02
C LEU A 20 3.38 -4.85 16.71
N PRO A 21 4.63 -5.05 16.27
CA PRO A 21 5.47 -3.96 15.74
C PRO A 21 4.88 -3.43 14.42
N LYS A 22 5.47 -2.38 13.85
CA LYS A 22 4.96 -1.83 12.60
C LYS A 22 5.10 -2.85 11.47
N TYR A 23 4.17 -2.79 10.52
CA TYR A 23 4.22 -3.64 9.34
C TYR A 23 5.50 -3.31 8.54
N GLY A 24 6.28 -4.34 8.17
CA GLY A 24 7.60 -4.18 7.53
C GLY A 24 8.80 -4.43 8.45
N ASP A 25 8.60 -4.44 9.77
CA ASP A 25 9.66 -4.83 10.71
C ASP A 25 9.95 -6.34 10.61
N SER A 26 11.23 -6.73 10.61
CA SER A 26 11.67 -8.14 10.60
C SER A 26 11.10 -8.96 11.77
N GLU A 27 10.75 -8.28 12.88
CA GLU A 27 10.13 -8.90 14.05
C GLU A 27 8.63 -9.16 13.93
N TYR A 28 7.96 -8.52 12.96
CA TYR A 28 6.51 -8.61 12.75
C TYR A 28 6.00 -10.04 12.59
N PRO A 29 6.49 -10.85 11.62
CA PRO A 29 5.98 -12.20 11.42
C PRO A 29 6.25 -13.12 12.63
N LYS A 30 7.37 -12.90 13.33
CA LYS A 30 7.73 -13.67 14.52
C LYS A 30 6.76 -13.40 15.68
N LYS A 31 6.50 -12.12 15.98
CA LYS A 31 5.57 -11.71 17.05
C LYS A 31 4.12 -12.08 16.74
N LEU A 32 3.69 -11.98 15.48
CA LEU A 32 2.37 -12.41 15.02
C LEU A 32 2.16 -13.90 15.27
N LYS A 33 3.10 -14.75 14.83
CA LYS A 33 3.04 -16.20 15.04
C LYS A 33 3.05 -16.57 16.53
N GLN A 34 3.92 -15.93 17.32
CA GLN A 34 3.99 -16.18 18.76
C GLN A 34 2.68 -15.83 19.48
N THR A 35 2.07 -14.71 19.11
CA THR A 35 0.82 -14.25 19.73
C THR A 35 -0.36 -15.15 19.33
N TYR A 36 -0.42 -15.54 18.05
CA TYR A 36 -1.39 -16.50 17.54
C TYR A 36 -1.30 -17.84 18.30
N GLN A 37 -0.10 -18.41 18.44
CA GLN A 37 0.10 -19.66 19.19
C GLN A 37 -0.35 -19.56 20.65
N LYS A 38 -0.19 -18.41 21.29
CA LYS A 38 -0.69 -18.17 22.66
C LYS A 38 -2.22 -18.18 22.69
N TYR A 39 -2.88 -17.55 21.71
CA TYR A 39 -4.34 -17.54 21.61
C TYR A 39 -4.92 -18.93 21.30
N VAL A 40 -4.29 -19.69 20.39
CA VAL A 40 -4.69 -21.07 20.08
C VAL A 40 -4.63 -21.95 21.33
N LYS A 41 -3.57 -21.86 22.13
CA LYS A 41 -3.45 -22.64 23.38
C LYS A 41 -4.60 -22.38 24.37
N ILE A 42 -5.23 -21.21 24.31
CA ILE A 42 -6.29 -20.81 25.24
C ILE A 42 -7.67 -21.13 24.68
N TYR A 43 -7.91 -20.86 23.39
CA TYR A 43 -9.26 -20.89 22.82
C TYR A 43 -9.51 -22.08 21.86
N HIS A 44 -8.52 -22.95 21.62
CA HIS A 44 -8.73 -24.10 20.74
C HIS A 44 -9.81 -25.05 21.30
N PRO A 45 -10.77 -25.51 20.48
CA PRO A 45 -11.89 -26.34 20.93
C PRO A 45 -11.42 -27.67 21.55
N ASP A 46 -10.30 -28.24 21.11
CA ASP A 46 -9.79 -29.50 21.66
C ASP A 46 -8.91 -29.33 22.91
N ILE A 47 -8.21 -28.19 23.04
CA ILE A 47 -7.24 -27.98 24.13
C ILE A 47 -7.95 -27.38 25.36
N SER A 48 -8.95 -26.53 25.12
CA SER A 48 -9.62 -25.73 26.16
C SER A 48 -10.82 -26.42 26.83
N GLN A 49 -11.11 -27.69 26.49
CA GLN A 49 -12.25 -28.45 27.02
C GLN A 49 -12.21 -28.59 28.56
N LYS A 50 -10.99 -28.64 29.14
CA LYS A 50 -10.79 -28.80 30.59
C LYS A 50 -10.53 -27.49 31.34
N THR A 51 -10.41 -26.37 30.63
CA THR A 51 -10.09 -25.07 31.24
C THR A 51 -11.33 -24.18 31.31
N VAL A 52 -11.69 -23.77 32.53
CA VAL A 52 -12.72 -22.74 32.76
C VAL A 52 -12.09 -21.38 32.44
N ILE A 53 -12.46 -20.82 31.29
CA ILE A 53 -12.05 -19.47 30.90
C ILE A 53 -13.13 -18.52 31.38
N LEU A 54 -12.75 -17.55 32.19
CA LEU A 54 -13.68 -16.57 32.74
C LEU A 54 -13.76 -15.34 31.83
N ASN A 55 -14.97 -14.82 31.67
CA ASN A 55 -15.24 -13.53 31.04
C ASN A 55 -14.86 -12.36 31.97
N GLU A 56 -14.89 -11.13 31.45
CA GLU A 56 -14.68 -9.90 32.27
C GLU A 56 -15.67 -9.79 33.45
N MET A 57 -16.81 -10.50 33.38
CA MET A 57 -17.82 -10.58 34.44
C MET A 57 -17.63 -11.80 35.38
N ASN A 58 -16.46 -12.45 35.36
CA ASN A 58 -16.15 -13.68 36.10
C ASN A 58 -17.09 -14.86 35.83
N GLN A 59 -17.78 -14.86 34.68
CA GLN A 59 -18.64 -15.96 34.26
C GLN A 59 -17.88 -16.93 33.35
N PRO A 60 -18.10 -18.25 33.45
CA PRO A 60 -17.50 -19.22 32.56
C PRO A 60 -18.01 -19.01 31.12
N ILE A 61 -17.09 -18.95 30.17
CA ILE A 61 -17.38 -18.81 28.75
C ILE A 61 -17.98 -20.11 28.21
N SER A 62 -19.08 -20.00 27.46
CA SER A 62 -19.71 -21.13 26.76
C SER A 62 -18.77 -21.74 25.72
N GLU A 63 -18.88 -23.05 25.45
CA GLU A 63 -18.09 -23.72 24.41
C GLU A 63 -18.28 -23.08 23.03
N GLN A 64 -19.50 -22.63 22.73
CA GLN A 64 -19.79 -21.95 21.48
C GLN A 64 -19.07 -20.60 21.37
N GLU A 65 -19.02 -19.83 22.46
CA GLU A 65 -18.25 -18.59 22.50
C GLU A 65 -16.74 -18.83 22.36
N LYS A 66 -16.20 -19.92 22.92
CA LYS A 66 -14.79 -20.28 22.74
C LYS A 66 -14.49 -20.54 21.26
N ARG A 67 -15.38 -21.25 20.57
CA ARG A 67 -15.27 -21.53 19.14
C ARG A 67 -15.35 -20.27 18.29
N ASP A 68 -16.32 -19.40 18.58
CA ASP A 68 -16.48 -18.12 17.86
C ASP A 68 -15.23 -17.23 18.03
N ARG A 69 -14.63 -17.21 19.23
CA ARG A 69 -13.38 -16.50 19.49
C ARG A 69 -12.22 -17.11 18.72
N PHE A 70 -12.11 -18.44 18.68
CA PHE A 70 -11.09 -19.14 17.89
C PHE A 70 -11.20 -18.82 16.40
N ASP A 71 -12.40 -18.88 15.83
CA ASP A 71 -12.64 -18.53 14.42
C ASP A 71 -12.28 -17.07 14.13
N CYS A 72 -12.60 -16.15 15.05
CA CYS A 72 -12.18 -14.74 14.96
C CYS A 72 -10.65 -14.60 14.96
N ILE A 73 -9.95 -15.30 15.85
CA ILE A 73 -8.48 -15.29 15.94
C ILE A 73 -7.85 -15.82 14.66
N GLN A 74 -8.39 -16.92 14.11
CA GLN A 74 -7.91 -17.55 12.88
C GLN A 74 -8.04 -16.60 11.70
N ARG A 75 -9.22 -16.02 11.48
CA ARG A 75 -9.46 -15.04 10.40
C ARG A 75 -8.55 -13.82 10.54
N ALA A 76 -8.37 -13.32 11.76
CA ALA A 76 -7.48 -12.20 12.03
C ALA A 76 -6.02 -12.52 11.70
N TYR A 77 -5.55 -13.73 12.04
CA TYR A 77 -4.19 -14.19 11.71
C TYR A 77 -3.99 -14.30 10.20
N GLU A 78 -4.92 -14.92 9.47
CA GLU A 78 -4.85 -15.06 8.02
C GLU A 78 -4.85 -13.70 7.30
N THR A 79 -5.63 -12.75 7.80
CA THR A 79 -5.66 -11.38 7.28
C THR A 79 -4.34 -10.65 7.53
N LEU A 80 -3.76 -10.77 8.74
CA LEU A 80 -2.50 -10.08 9.10
C LEU A 80 -1.24 -10.75 8.52
N LYS A 81 -1.32 -12.03 8.16
CA LYS A 81 -0.22 -12.78 7.55
C LYS A 81 0.11 -12.28 6.14
N ASN A 82 -0.89 -11.81 5.40
CA ASN A 82 -0.74 -11.35 4.02
C ASN A 82 -1.15 -9.86 3.91
N PRO A 83 -0.22 -8.92 3.70
CA PRO A 83 -0.53 -7.48 3.66
C PRO A 83 -1.50 -7.10 2.56
N ASN A 84 -1.37 -7.72 1.39
CA ASN A 84 -2.17 -7.41 0.21
C ASN A 84 -3.67 -7.65 0.47
N ASN A 85 -3.99 -8.61 1.34
CA ASN A 85 -5.38 -8.90 1.73
C ASN A 85 -5.88 -7.97 2.84
N TYR A 86 -4.98 -7.37 3.61
CA TYR A 86 -5.34 -6.47 4.71
C TYR A 86 -5.76 -5.09 4.20
N ASP A 87 -4.98 -4.47 3.30
CA ASP A 87 -5.32 -3.15 2.73
C ASP A 87 -6.62 -3.21 1.91
N MET A 88 -6.82 -4.29 1.16
CA MET A 88 -8.05 -4.50 0.38
C MET A 88 -9.28 -4.66 1.31
N ASN A 89 -9.15 -5.42 2.40
CA ASN A 89 -10.25 -5.63 3.34
C ASN A 89 -10.52 -4.42 4.26
N GLN A 90 -9.51 -3.63 4.62
CA GLN A 90 -9.72 -2.45 5.45
C GLN A 90 -10.46 -1.35 4.69
N ASN A 91 -10.13 -1.17 3.41
CA ASN A 91 -10.85 -0.26 2.51
C ASN A 91 -12.25 -0.79 2.22
N ALA A 92 -12.40 -2.07 1.86
CA ALA A 92 -13.71 -2.68 1.64
C ALA A 92 -14.62 -2.64 2.88
N TYR A 93 -14.09 -2.80 4.09
CA TYR A 93 -14.87 -2.70 5.33
C TYR A 93 -15.26 -1.26 5.66
N ARG A 94 -14.39 -0.28 5.37
CA ARG A 94 -14.74 1.16 5.46
C ARG A 94 -15.84 1.51 4.47
N ASP A 95 -15.74 1.04 3.24
CA ASP A 95 -16.71 1.26 2.17
C ASP A 95 -18.04 0.55 2.46
N PHE A 96 -18.00 -0.64 3.05
CA PHE A 96 -19.18 -1.35 3.51
C PHE A 96 -19.87 -0.63 4.68
N LYS A 97 -19.08 0.00 5.57
CA LYS A 97 -19.62 0.75 6.70
C LYS A 97 -20.22 2.07 6.26
N SER A 98 -19.63 2.77 5.28
CA SER A 98 -20.21 3.99 4.70
C SER A 98 -21.50 3.69 3.93
N THR A 99 -21.53 2.61 3.13
CA THR A 99 -22.75 2.17 2.41
C THR A 99 -23.86 1.72 3.36
N LYS A 100 -23.56 1.04 4.47
CA LYS A 100 -24.57 0.70 5.50
C LYS A 100 -25.16 1.91 6.23
N VAL A 101 -24.40 2.99 6.40
CA VAL A 101 -24.93 4.26 6.94
C VAL A 101 -25.93 4.87 5.97
N HIS A 102 -25.69 4.76 4.66
CA HIS A 102 -26.67 5.15 3.66
C HIS A 102 -27.90 4.21 3.66
N HIS A 103 -27.75 2.89 3.76
CA HIS A 103 -28.88 1.96 3.79
C HIS A 103 -29.81 2.10 5.01
N LYS A 104 -29.29 2.49 6.18
CA LYS A 104 -30.15 2.74 7.35
C LYS A 104 -31.15 3.89 7.19
N MET A 105 -30.89 4.83 6.29
CA MET A 105 -31.85 5.89 5.96
C MET A 105 -33.01 5.37 5.08
N TYR A 106 -32.78 4.30 4.31
CA TYR A 106 -33.73 3.75 3.34
C TYR A 106 -34.61 2.63 3.89
N GLU A 107 -34.17 1.93 4.95
CA GLU A 107 -34.88 0.75 5.48
C GLU A 107 -36.05 1.08 6.45
N ARG A 108 -36.24 2.35 6.88
CA ARG A 108 -37.08 2.64 8.06
C ARG A 108 -38.39 3.39 7.82
N SER A 109 -38.71 3.77 6.59
CA SER A 109 -39.98 4.46 6.30
C SER A 109 -40.74 3.81 5.15
N ASP A 110 -41.97 3.36 5.41
CA ASP A 110 -42.90 2.89 4.37
C ASP A 110 -43.11 3.96 3.28
N LYS A 111 -42.98 5.23 3.67
CA LYS A 111 -42.99 6.39 2.78
C LYS A 111 -41.89 6.34 1.70
N PHE A 112 -40.74 5.70 1.96
CA PHE A 112 -39.68 5.54 0.95
C PHE A 112 -40.09 4.60 -0.17
N TYR A 113 -40.75 3.49 0.15
CA TYR A 113 -41.25 2.56 -0.87
C TYR A 113 -42.46 3.11 -1.63
N GLN A 114 -43.19 4.06 -1.03
CA GLN A 114 -44.29 4.77 -1.67
C GLN A 114 -43.85 6.00 -2.49
N ALA A 115 -42.63 6.50 -2.25
CA ALA A 115 -42.07 7.63 -2.98
C ALA A 115 -41.81 7.24 -4.44
N SER A 116 -42.75 7.59 -5.31
CA SER A 116 -42.65 7.33 -6.75
C SER A 116 -42.14 8.55 -7.51
N ASN A 117 -42.26 9.73 -6.91
CA ASN A 117 -41.82 11.00 -7.50
C ASN A 117 -40.56 11.54 -6.82
N TRP A 118 -39.79 12.33 -7.57
CA TRP A 118 -38.59 12.99 -7.05
C TRP A 118 -38.90 13.93 -5.86
N GLU A 119 -40.09 14.52 -5.86
CA GLU A 119 -40.57 15.42 -4.80
C GLU A 119 -40.72 14.70 -3.46
N ASP A 120 -41.28 13.48 -3.48
CA ASP A 120 -41.42 12.63 -2.29
C ASP A 120 -40.05 12.22 -1.72
N LEU A 121 -39.10 11.92 -2.62
CA LEU A 121 -37.71 11.61 -2.24
C LEU A 121 -36.99 12.83 -1.66
N TYR A 122 -37.27 14.02 -2.18
CA TYR A 122 -36.73 15.27 -1.65
C TYR A 122 -37.24 15.53 -0.23
N GLU A 123 -38.54 15.34 0.00
CA GLU A 123 -39.16 15.51 1.31
C GLU A 123 -38.62 14.51 2.33
N LEU A 124 -38.44 13.25 1.95
CA LEU A 124 -37.82 12.23 2.80
C LEU A 124 -36.38 12.56 3.19
N ARG A 125 -35.60 13.12 2.26
CA ARG A 125 -34.18 13.40 2.48
C ARG A 125 -33.95 14.68 3.29
N PHE A 126 -34.72 15.72 3.03
CA PHE A 126 -34.50 17.06 3.58
C PHE A 126 -35.56 17.48 4.62
N GLY A 127 -36.59 16.67 4.84
CA GLY A 127 -37.66 16.94 5.80
C GLY A 127 -38.51 18.17 5.45
N ARG A 128 -38.47 18.62 4.19
CA ARG A 128 -39.17 19.80 3.68
C ARG A 128 -39.65 19.57 2.26
N LYS A 129 -40.74 20.23 1.87
CA LYS A 129 -41.24 20.19 0.49
C LYS A 129 -40.19 20.77 -0.48
N PRO A 130 -40.13 20.26 -1.73
CA PRO A 130 -39.26 20.85 -2.74
C PRO A 130 -39.61 22.35 -2.93
N PRO A 131 -38.61 23.20 -3.23
CA PRO A 131 -38.86 24.61 -3.49
C PRO A 131 -39.83 24.76 -4.67
N SER A 132 -40.83 25.64 -4.54
CA SER A 132 -41.75 25.91 -5.65
C SER A 132 -41.03 26.65 -6.78
N GLU A 133 -41.56 26.60 -8.00
CA GLU A 133 -40.99 27.33 -9.14
C GLU A 133 -40.85 28.83 -8.87
N GLU A 134 -41.74 29.40 -8.05
CA GLU A 134 -41.71 30.80 -7.63
C GLU A 134 -40.52 31.10 -6.72
N GLU A 135 -40.22 30.22 -5.75
CA GLU A 135 -39.06 30.34 -4.85
C GLU A 135 -37.73 30.16 -5.58
N ILE A 136 -37.71 29.29 -6.60
CA ILE A 136 -36.54 29.06 -7.46
C ILE A 136 -36.30 30.29 -8.35
N ASN A 137 -37.36 30.83 -8.96
CA ASN A 137 -37.26 32.03 -9.80
C ASN A 137 -36.82 33.26 -9.00
N ALA A 138 -37.26 33.40 -7.74
CA ALA A 138 -36.79 34.44 -6.84
C ALA A 138 -35.29 34.31 -6.50
N ASN A 139 -34.79 33.08 -6.40
CA ASN A 139 -33.39 32.79 -6.05
C ASN A 139 -32.49 32.45 -7.25
N LYS A 140 -32.97 32.57 -8.49
CA LYS A 140 -32.27 32.13 -9.70
C LYS A 140 -30.84 32.66 -9.83
N TYR A 141 -30.64 33.93 -9.48
CA TYR A 141 -29.32 34.57 -9.56
C TYR A 141 -28.35 34.06 -8.49
N LYS A 142 -28.84 33.76 -7.28
CA LYS A 142 -28.01 33.18 -6.22
C LYS A 142 -27.54 31.78 -6.58
N ILE A 143 -28.43 30.97 -7.16
CA ILE A 143 -28.11 29.62 -7.65
C ILE A 143 -27.11 29.71 -8.81
N LEU A 144 -27.36 30.60 -9.79
CA LEU A 144 -26.47 30.81 -10.94
C LEU A 144 -25.06 31.20 -10.48
N ILE A 145 -24.94 32.18 -9.59
CA ILE A 145 -23.65 32.62 -9.05
C ILE A 145 -22.96 31.47 -8.32
N GLY A 146 -23.70 30.69 -7.51
CA GLY A 146 -23.16 29.53 -6.82
C GLY A 146 -22.59 28.48 -7.79
N VAL A 147 -23.33 28.14 -8.85
CA VAL A 147 -22.88 27.18 -9.88
C VAL A 147 -21.65 27.71 -10.62
N LEU A 148 -21.64 28.99 -10.98
CA LEU A 148 -20.53 29.62 -11.69
C LEU A 148 -19.26 29.65 -10.84
N LEU A 149 -19.40 29.89 -9.53
CA LEU A 149 -18.28 29.85 -8.57
C LEU A 149 -17.74 28.43 -8.41
N VAL A 150 -18.60 27.42 -8.28
CA VAL A 150 -18.16 26.02 -8.21
C VAL A 150 -17.43 25.62 -9.50
N MET A 151 -17.98 25.98 -10.66
CA MET A 151 -17.36 25.73 -11.97
C MET A 151 -16.00 26.41 -12.12
N SER A 152 -15.87 27.67 -11.71
CA SER A 152 -14.59 28.39 -11.79
C SER A 152 -13.55 27.77 -10.87
N LEU A 153 -13.96 27.35 -9.66
CA LEU A 153 -13.09 26.71 -8.69
C LEU A 153 -12.62 25.33 -9.17
N THR A 154 -13.51 24.49 -9.70
CA THR A 154 -13.14 23.17 -10.23
C THR A 154 -12.23 23.29 -11.45
N THR A 155 -12.51 24.24 -12.34
CA THR A 155 -11.67 24.48 -13.53
C THR A 155 -10.29 24.99 -13.12
N GLY A 156 -10.22 25.93 -12.17
CA GLY A 156 -8.96 26.42 -11.62
C GLY A 156 -8.11 25.29 -11.01
N LEU A 157 -8.74 24.40 -10.25
CA LEU A 157 -8.06 23.23 -9.67
C LEU A 157 -7.53 22.27 -10.75
N GLN A 158 -8.32 22.00 -11.79
CA GLN A 158 -7.91 21.14 -12.91
C GLN A 158 -6.73 21.75 -13.69
N VAL A 159 -6.74 23.07 -13.93
CA VAL A 159 -5.64 23.77 -14.60
C VAL A 159 -4.37 23.71 -13.76
N MET A 160 -4.46 23.93 -12.44
CA MET A 160 -3.30 23.83 -11.55
C MET A 160 -2.66 22.43 -11.59
N LEU A 161 -3.49 21.38 -11.46
CA LEU A 161 -3.02 19.99 -11.56
C LEU A 161 -2.41 19.67 -12.92
N ALA A 162 -2.98 20.24 -14.00
CA ALA A 162 -2.44 20.06 -15.34
C ALA A 162 -1.07 20.75 -15.50
N ILE A 163 -0.88 21.95 -14.95
CA ILE A 163 0.40 22.67 -14.97
C ILE A 163 1.46 21.89 -14.20
N ASP A 164 1.16 21.43 -12.98
CA ASP A 164 2.11 20.68 -12.16
C ASP A 164 2.57 19.40 -12.87
N LYS A 165 1.62 18.65 -13.42
CA LYS A 165 1.92 17.43 -14.18
C LYS A 165 2.72 17.73 -15.45
N THR A 166 2.43 18.84 -16.13
CA THR A 166 3.16 19.24 -17.34
C THR A 166 4.61 19.61 -17.00
N ASN A 167 4.83 20.35 -15.90
CA ASN A 167 6.16 20.71 -15.42
C ASN A 167 6.96 19.47 -15.01
N GLU A 168 6.32 18.50 -14.34
CA GLU A 168 6.96 17.24 -13.98
C GLU A 168 7.41 16.46 -15.22
N VAL A 169 6.53 16.32 -16.23
CA VAL A 169 6.86 15.65 -17.49
C VAL A 169 7.97 16.40 -18.24
N HIS A 170 7.95 17.74 -18.23
CA HIS A 170 8.99 18.55 -18.85
C HIS A 170 10.36 18.33 -18.18
N ASN A 171 10.39 18.28 -16.84
CA ASN A 171 11.62 18.01 -16.11
C ASN A 171 12.13 16.58 -16.35
N GLN A 172 11.24 15.59 -16.35
CA GLN A 172 11.59 14.20 -16.63
C GLN A 172 12.14 14.04 -18.05
N THR A 173 11.51 14.66 -19.05
CA THR A 173 11.98 14.62 -20.45
C THR A 173 13.31 15.36 -20.62
N ALA A 174 13.51 16.48 -19.94
CA ALA A 174 14.81 17.17 -19.93
C ALA A 174 15.92 16.27 -19.35
N ILE A 175 15.67 15.62 -18.21
CA ILE A 175 16.63 14.68 -17.60
C ILE A 175 16.91 13.50 -18.54
N LEU A 176 15.88 12.90 -19.13
CA LEU A 176 16.03 11.78 -20.06
C LEU A 176 16.82 12.18 -21.30
N ASN A 177 16.59 13.38 -21.84
CA ASN A 177 17.35 13.90 -22.97
C ASN A 177 18.82 14.10 -22.58
N LEU A 178 19.11 14.68 -21.41
CA LEU A 178 20.49 14.84 -20.94
C LEU A 178 21.18 13.49 -20.72
N GLN A 179 20.47 12.50 -20.16
CA GLN A 179 20.99 11.14 -20.00
C GLN A 179 21.25 10.46 -21.33
N SER A 180 20.33 10.61 -22.29
CA SER A 180 20.48 10.09 -23.65
C SER A 180 21.68 10.74 -24.35
N MET A 181 21.80 12.07 -24.29
CA MET A 181 22.95 12.80 -24.84
C MET A 181 24.26 12.35 -24.20
N LYS A 182 24.28 12.18 -22.87
CA LYS A 182 25.45 11.66 -22.17
C LYS A 182 25.77 10.24 -22.63
N ALA A 183 24.80 9.33 -22.67
CA ALA A 183 25.02 7.95 -23.10
C ALA A 183 25.48 7.88 -24.57
N MET A 184 24.96 8.74 -25.44
CA MET A 184 25.46 8.89 -26.81
C MET A 184 26.90 9.40 -26.82
N ASN A 185 27.21 10.44 -26.06
CA ASN A 185 28.58 10.97 -25.97
C ASN A 185 29.55 9.92 -25.43
N ASP A 186 29.18 9.23 -24.35
CA ASP A 186 29.92 8.11 -23.78
C ASP A 186 30.10 7.01 -24.84
N SER A 187 29.10 6.71 -25.68
CA SER A 187 29.26 5.72 -26.76
C SER A 187 30.23 6.18 -27.86
N TYR A 188 30.24 7.48 -28.20
CA TYR A 188 31.16 8.05 -29.18
C TYR A 188 32.61 8.10 -28.66
N GLU A 189 32.78 8.46 -27.40
CA GLU A 189 34.07 8.47 -26.70
C GLU A 189 34.48 7.08 -26.20
N ASN A 190 33.64 6.07 -26.45
CA ASN A 190 33.86 4.69 -26.04
C ASN A 190 34.12 4.60 -24.52
N PHE A 191 33.31 5.31 -23.73
CA PHE A 191 33.36 5.45 -22.27
C PHE A 191 34.68 5.99 -21.73
N ASP A 192 35.28 6.98 -22.41
CA ASP A 192 36.62 7.51 -22.10
C ASP A 192 37.73 6.44 -22.19
N GLU A 193 37.42 5.25 -22.74
CA GLU A 193 38.39 4.19 -22.93
C GLU A 193 39.18 4.39 -24.22
N GLY A 194 38.82 5.33 -25.11
CA GLY A 194 39.53 5.70 -26.33
C GLY A 194 39.62 4.60 -27.41
N ASP A 195 40.10 4.95 -28.62
CA ASP A 195 40.14 4.05 -29.80
C ASP A 195 41.56 3.52 -30.12
N SER A 196 42.56 3.83 -29.29
CA SER A 196 43.90 3.31 -29.53
C SER A 196 43.95 1.78 -29.37
N ARG A 197 44.86 1.11 -30.10
CA ARG A 197 45.01 -0.36 -30.00
C ARG A 197 45.35 -0.81 -28.58
N LEU A 198 46.16 -0.02 -27.87
CA LEU A 198 46.56 -0.28 -26.49
C LEU A 198 45.38 -0.18 -25.52
N GLN A 199 44.51 0.81 -25.71
CA GLN A 199 43.27 0.94 -24.95
C GLN A 199 42.30 -0.22 -25.17
N ARG A 200 42.13 -0.66 -26.43
CA ARG A 200 41.32 -1.86 -26.75
C ARG A 200 41.86 -3.12 -26.07
N MET A 201 43.18 -3.27 -26.01
CA MET A 201 43.84 -4.36 -25.28
C MET A 201 43.56 -4.26 -23.77
N LYS A 202 43.71 -3.07 -23.18
CA LYS A 202 43.39 -2.82 -21.76
C LYS A 202 41.94 -3.19 -21.43
N ARG A 203 40.99 -2.82 -22.30
CA ARG A 203 39.56 -3.18 -22.14
C ARG A 203 39.32 -4.68 -22.18
N PHE A 204 39.95 -5.38 -23.13
CA PHE A 204 39.85 -6.84 -23.22
C PHE A 204 40.35 -7.51 -21.94
N LEU A 205 41.48 -7.06 -21.40
CA LEU A 205 42.04 -7.57 -20.15
C LEU A 205 41.12 -7.27 -18.95
N LEU A 206 40.57 -6.05 -18.86
CA LEU A 206 39.59 -5.68 -17.82
C LEU A 206 38.32 -6.55 -17.88
N TRP A 207 37.77 -6.79 -19.08
CA TRP A 207 36.60 -7.63 -19.27
C TRP A 207 36.87 -9.11 -18.96
N ARG A 208 38.04 -9.63 -19.38
CA ARG A 208 38.50 -10.97 -19.00
C ARG A 208 38.59 -11.10 -17.48
N ARG A 209 39.18 -10.11 -16.80
CA ARG A 209 39.34 -10.10 -15.35
C ARG A 209 37.99 -10.07 -14.63
N SER A 210 37.06 -9.22 -15.05
CA SER A 210 35.72 -9.15 -14.43
C SER A 210 34.93 -10.44 -14.62
N GLY A 211 35.05 -11.11 -15.78
CA GLY A 211 34.44 -12.42 -16.01
C GLY A 211 34.95 -13.53 -15.09
N ILE A 212 36.23 -13.48 -14.70
CA ILE A 212 36.85 -14.44 -13.78
C ILE A 212 36.44 -14.17 -12.33
N LEU A 213 36.39 -12.90 -11.91
CA LEU A 213 36.06 -12.51 -10.53
C LEU A 213 34.60 -12.79 -10.14
N ASN A 214 33.68 -12.78 -11.10
CA ASN A 214 32.26 -13.07 -10.84
C ASN A 214 31.97 -14.55 -10.50
N LYS A 215 32.96 -15.45 -10.62
CA LYS A 215 32.74 -16.89 -10.51
C LYS A 215 32.96 -17.47 -9.10
N ASP A 216 33.85 -16.89 -8.27
CA ASP A 216 34.20 -17.43 -6.94
C ASP A 216 34.52 -16.31 -5.91
N GLU A 217 33.53 -15.87 -5.13
CA GLU A 217 33.61 -14.71 -4.23
C GLU A 217 34.69 -14.81 -3.13
N SER A 218 35.05 -16.02 -2.70
CA SER A 218 35.96 -16.27 -1.55
C SER A 218 37.45 -16.33 -1.89
N LEU A 219 37.84 -16.41 -3.17
CA LEU A 219 39.25 -16.50 -3.64
C LEU A 219 39.70 -15.24 -4.39
N ASN A 220 38.90 -14.18 -4.39
CA ASN A 220 38.99 -13.11 -5.36
C ASN A 220 40.17 -12.15 -5.17
N LYS A 221 40.59 -11.85 -3.94
CA LYS A 221 41.54 -10.73 -3.71
C LYS A 221 42.98 -11.03 -4.13
N GLU A 222 43.45 -12.26 -3.89
CA GLU A 222 44.80 -12.69 -4.28
C GLU A 222 44.87 -12.94 -5.79
N LYS A 223 43.87 -13.62 -6.36
CA LYS A 223 43.74 -13.83 -7.81
C LYS A 223 43.61 -12.51 -8.58
N GLU A 224 42.88 -11.54 -8.05
CA GLU A 224 42.76 -10.20 -8.66
C GLU A 224 44.12 -9.50 -8.73
N THR A 225 44.93 -9.62 -7.67
CA THR A 225 46.25 -8.97 -7.62
C THR A 225 47.22 -9.62 -8.59
N GLN A 226 47.21 -10.95 -8.71
CA GLN A 226 48.00 -11.69 -9.70
C GLN A 226 47.60 -11.33 -11.13
N LEU A 227 46.29 -11.36 -11.44
CA LEU A 227 45.78 -11.01 -12.77
C LEU A 227 46.12 -9.56 -13.15
N LYS A 228 46.05 -8.60 -12.20
CA LYS A 228 46.49 -7.22 -12.45
C LYS A 228 47.96 -7.14 -12.86
N SER A 229 48.83 -7.89 -12.20
CA SER A 229 50.26 -7.89 -12.52
C SER A 229 50.57 -8.50 -13.89
N GLU A 230 49.86 -9.57 -14.26
CA GLU A 230 49.94 -10.17 -15.60
C GLU A 230 49.43 -9.21 -16.68
N ASP A 231 48.28 -8.57 -16.44
CA ASP A 231 47.69 -7.58 -17.35
C ASP A 231 48.67 -6.42 -17.61
N ASP A 232 49.30 -5.88 -16.57
CA ASP A 232 50.26 -4.79 -16.68
C ASP A 232 51.53 -5.18 -17.45
N GLN A 233 51.97 -6.43 -17.33
CA GLN A 233 53.11 -6.94 -18.09
C GLN A 233 52.79 -7.05 -19.58
N VAL A 234 51.62 -7.60 -19.92
CA VAL A 234 51.13 -7.69 -21.30
C VAL A 234 51.00 -6.29 -21.92
N LEU A 235 50.51 -5.30 -21.16
CA LEU A 235 50.41 -3.92 -21.65
C LEU A 235 51.78 -3.28 -21.89
N LYS A 236 52.78 -3.56 -21.04
CA LYS A 236 54.16 -3.08 -21.24
C LYS A 236 54.83 -3.70 -22.46
N ASP A 237 54.61 -5.00 -22.67
CA ASP A 237 55.17 -5.71 -23.83
C ASP A 237 54.51 -5.26 -25.14
N PHE A 238 53.21 -4.94 -25.12
CA PHE A 238 52.49 -4.40 -26.27
C PHE A 238 52.83 -2.93 -26.59
N ALA A 239 53.32 -2.18 -25.60
CA ALA A 239 53.71 -0.77 -25.75
C ALA A 239 55.16 -0.58 -26.27
N ARG A 240 55.96 -1.65 -26.30
CA ARG A 240 57.32 -1.67 -26.87
C ARG A 240 57.28 -1.92 -28.37
#